data_AF-A0A9E2VGK8-F1
#
_entry.id   AF-A0A9E2VGK8-F1
#
_cell.length_a   1.000
_cell.length_b   1.000
_cell.length_c   1.000
_cell.angle_alpha   90.00
_cell.angle_beta   90.00
_cell.angle_gamma   90.00
#
_symmetry.space_group_name_H-M   'P 1'
#
loop_
_entity.id
_entity.type
_entity.pdbx_description
1 polymer ?
#
loop_
_entity_poly.entity_id
_entity_poly.type
_entity_poly.pdbx_seq_one_letter_code
_entity_poly.pdbx_strand_id
1 'polypeptide(L)'
;EHLLRDGLISEEDLNLYQFTDDTDEAVRWITRFYRNYHSSRFVKDQFVIRLKRVPSAGAIAGLNEDFADIINGGKIRVVEPTPEEREDRDALDLQRIALAFNRRSYGRLRQMIDVLNSF
;
A
#
# COMPACT_ATOMS: atom_id res chain seq x y z
N GLU A 1 14.45 -12.17 15.06
CA GLU A 1 14.24 -13.60 15.42
C GLU A 1 13.32 -13.80 16.60
N HIS A 2 13.59 -13.23 17.77
CA HIS A 2 12.77 -13.46 18.97
C HIS A 2 11.30 -13.06 18.82
N LEU A 3 10.99 -11.87 18.29
CA LEU A 3 9.60 -11.40 18.13
C LEU A 3 8.74 -12.30 17.22
N LEU A 4 9.31 -12.80 16.13
CA LEU A 4 8.60 -13.71 15.20
C LEU A 4 8.39 -15.07 15.84
N ARG A 5 9.44 -15.61 16.48
CA ARG A 5 9.37 -16.90 17.19
C ARG A 5 8.35 -16.88 18.32
N ASP A 6 8.24 -15.75 19.00
CA ASP A 6 7.32 -15.56 20.12
C ASP A 6 5.89 -15.18 19.67
N GLY A 7 5.63 -15.12 18.35
CA GLY A 7 4.32 -14.82 17.77
C GLY A 7 3.85 -13.38 17.98
N LEU A 8 4.77 -12.48 18.32
CA LEU A 8 4.48 -11.06 18.56
C LEU A 8 4.42 -10.24 17.27
N ILE A 9 4.97 -10.77 16.17
CA ILE A 9 4.86 -10.23 14.81
C ILE A 9 4.50 -11.36 13.84
N SER A 10 3.88 -11.00 12.72
CA SER A 10 3.65 -11.91 11.60
C SER A 10 4.92 -12.09 10.77
N GLU A 11 5.02 -13.15 9.97
CA GLU A 11 6.15 -13.34 9.05
C GLU A 11 6.21 -12.20 8.03
N GLU A 12 5.05 -11.68 7.63
CA GLU A 12 4.96 -10.59 6.69
C GLU A 12 5.49 -9.26 7.26
N ASP A 13 5.51 -9.08 8.58
CA ASP A 13 6.05 -7.88 9.22
C ASP A 13 7.56 -7.74 9.03
N LEU A 14 8.27 -8.84 8.69
CA LEU A 14 9.67 -8.77 8.28
C LEU A 14 9.88 -7.93 7.02
N ASN A 15 8.83 -7.74 6.20
CA ASN A 15 8.89 -6.90 5.00
C ASN A 15 8.80 -5.39 5.31
N LEU A 16 8.49 -5.02 6.56
CA LEU A 16 8.33 -3.62 6.96
C LEU A 16 9.65 -2.87 7.11
N TYR A 17 10.76 -3.58 7.26
CA TYR A 17 12.08 -3.00 7.45
C TYR A 17 13.11 -3.68 6.56
N GLN A 18 14.18 -2.96 6.26
CA GLN A 18 15.34 -3.44 5.52
C GLN A 18 16.58 -2.88 6.19
N PHE A 19 17.63 -3.71 6.31
CA PHE A 19 18.89 -3.33 6.95
C PHE A 19 20.01 -3.32 5.92
N THR A 20 20.71 -2.21 5.81
CA THR A 20 21.92 -2.09 5.00
C THR A 20 22.84 -1.04 5.62
N ASP A 21 24.14 -1.22 5.42
CA ASP A 21 25.18 -0.24 5.68
C ASP A 21 25.70 0.42 4.38
N ASP A 22 25.16 0.01 3.21
CA ASP A 22 25.43 0.62 1.91
C ASP A 22 24.42 1.75 1.62
N THR A 23 24.95 2.95 1.45
CA THR A 23 24.15 4.13 1.11
C THR A 23 23.45 3.99 -0.24
N ASP A 24 24.08 3.36 -1.23
CA ASP A 24 23.48 3.19 -2.56
C ASP A 24 22.32 2.21 -2.51
N GLU A 25 22.41 1.18 -1.67
CA GLU A 25 21.31 0.25 -1.41
C GLU A 25 20.12 0.93 -0.74
N ALA A 26 20.38 1.75 0.29
CA ALA A 26 19.34 2.52 0.96
C ALA A 26 18.61 3.46 -0.04
N VAL A 27 19.35 4.16 -0.90
CA VAL A 27 18.78 5.02 -1.94
C VAL A 27 17.93 4.21 -2.92
N ARG A 28 18.40 3.04 -3.37
CA ARG A 28 17.62 2.15 -4.26
C ARG A 28 16.30 1.72 -3.62
N TRP A 29 16.30 1.37 -2.35
CA TRP A 29 15.09 0.94 -1.65
C TRP A 29 14.07 2.07 -1.50
N ILE A 30 14.52 3.25 -1.06
CA ILE A 30 13.64 4.42 -0.88
C ILE A 30 13.05 4.86 -2.22
N THR A 31 13.89 4.98 -3.25
CA THR A 31 13.43 5.41 -4.58
C THR A 31 12.49 4.40 -5.23
N ARG A 32 12.71 3.10 -5.02
CA ARG A 32 11.79 2.04 -5.46
C ARG A 32 10.45 2.13 -4.73
N PHE A 33 10.47 2.34 -3.41
CA PHE A 33 9.25 2.45 -2.60
C PHE A 33 8.36 3.63 -3.03
N TYR A 34 8.95 4.76 -3.44
CA TYR A 34 8.20 5.93 -3.92
C TYR A 34 8.10 6.03 -5.45
N ARG A 35 8.38 4.94 -6.18
CA ARG A 35 8.36 4.94 -7.65
C ARG A 35 6.97 5.21 -8.20
N ASN A 36 5.95 4.54 -7.65
CA ASN A 36 4.55 4.76 -7.99
C ASN A 36 3.72 5.18 -6.77
N TYR A 37 3.92 4.54 -5.62
CA TYR A 37 3.32 4.94 -4.36
C TYR A 37 3.74 6.35 -3.96
N HIS A 38 2.77 7.14 -3.51
CA HIS A 38 3.00 8.49 -2.99
C HIS A 38 2.68 8.55 -1.51
N SER A 39 1.43 8.28 -1.15
CA SER A 39 0.96 8.33 0.23
C SER A 39 -0.36 7.56 0.37
N SER A 40 -0.86 7.45 1.60
CA SER A 40 -2.14 6.82 1.87
C SER A 40 -2.79 7.47 3.09
N ARG A 41 -4.12 7.38 3.18
CA ARG A 41 -4.86 7.81 4.36
C ARG A 41 -6.11 6.96 4.58
N PHE A 42 -6.63 7.00 5.79
CA PHE A 42 -7.99 6.55 6.04
C PHE A 42 -8.98 7.70 5.80
N VAL A 43 -10.09 7.37 5.14
CA VAL A 43 -11.28 8.20 5.01
C VAL A 43 -12.44 7.34 5.48
N LYS A 44 -12.88 7.56 6.72
CA LYS A 44 -13.82 6.67 7.42
C LYS A 44 -13.29 5.23 7.40
N ASP A 45 -14.04 4.29 6.83
CA ASP A 45 -13.68 2.87 6.74
C ASP A 45 -12.88 2.52 5.47
N GLN A 46 -12.66 3.49 4.58
CA GLN A 46 -11.86 3.28 3.38
C GLN A 46 -10.40 3.65 3.61
N PHE A 47 -9.50 2.78 3.19
CA PHE A 47 -8.09 3.09 3.04
C PHE A 47 -7.85 3.53 1.60
N VAL A 48 -7.39 4.77 1.42
CA VAL A 48 -7.10 5.37 0.12
C VAL A 48 -5.59 5.39 -0.06
N ILE A 49 -5.10 4.83 -1.17
CA ILE A 49 -3.70 4.85 -1.57
C ILE A 49 -3.57 5.74 -2.80
N ARG A 50 -2.70 6.75 -2.72
CA ARG A 50 -2.37 7.66 -3.82
C ARG A 50 -1.14 7.17 -4.58
N LEU A 51 -1.25 7.23 -5.90
CA LEU A 51 -0.34 6.68 -6.88
C LEU A 51 -0.03 7.72 -7.96
N LYS A 52 1.19 7.66 -8.49
CA LYS A 52 1.60 8.48 -9.63
C LYS A 52 1.00 7.95 -10.95
N ARG A 53 0.72 6.65 -11.03
CA ARG A 53 0.16 5.96 -12.18
C ARG A 53 -0.97 5.04 -11.75
N VAL A 54 -2.04 5.03 -12.54
CA VAL A 54 -3.20 4.17 -12.30
C VAL A 54 -2.87 2.73 -12.72
N PRO A 55 -3.15 1.72 -11.88
CA PRO A 55 -3.04 0.33 -12.30
C PRO A 55 -4.06 0.02 -13.41
N SER A 56 -3.70 -0.86 -14.34
CA SER A 56 -4.63 -1.33 -15.37
C SER A 56 -5.79 -2.15 -14.74
N ALA A 57 -6.89 -2.34 -15.47
CA ALA A 57 -8.01 -3.15 -14.98
C ALA A 57 -7.57 -4.59 -14.64
N GLY A 58 -6.67 -5.18 -15.42
CA GLY A 58 -6.09 -6.50 -15.14
C GLY A 58 -5.23 -6.50 -13.87
N ALA A 59 -4.43 -5.44 -13.66
CA ALA A 59 -3.64 -5.30 -12.43
C ALA A 59 -4.54 -5.16 -11.19
N ILE A 60 -5.65 -4.40 -11.28
CA ILE A 60 -6.64 -4.31 -10.20
C ILE A 60 -7.28 -5.67 -9.92
N ALA A 61 -7.58 -6.48 -10.95
CA ALA A 61 -8.13 -7.82 -10.76
C ALA A 61 -7.12 -8.71 -10.00
N GLY A 62 -5.86 -8.75 -10.43
CA GLY A 62 -4.81 -9.50 -9.74
C GLY A 62 -4.62 -9.03 -8.29
N LEU A 63 -4.61 -7.72 -8.04
CA LEU A 63 -4.54 -7.19 -6.67
C LEU A 63 -5.72 -7.65 -5.78
N ASN A 64 -6.92 -7.75 -6.35
CA ASN A 64 -8.09 -8.24 -5.61
C ASN A 64 -8.02 -9.75 -5.30
N GLU A 65 -7.30 -10.52 -6.11
CA GLU A 65 -7.08 -11.95 -5.90
C GLU A 65 -5.95 -12.17 -4.88
N ASP A 66 -4.79 -11.55 -5.10
CA ASP A 66 -3.56 -11.76 -4.32
C ASP A 66 -3.62 -11.21 -2.88
N PHE A 67 -4.47 -10.21 -2.64
CA PHE A 67 -4.58 -9.49 -1.37
C PHE A 67 -6.00 -9.54 -0.78
N ALA A 68 -6.82 -10.51 -1.17
CA ALA A 68 -8.17 -10.70 -0.63
C ALA A 68 -8.17 -10.89 0.90
N ASP A 69 -7.10 -11.48 1.46
CA ASP A 69 -6.89 -11.73 2.89
C ASP A 69 -6.83 -10.46 3.74
N ILE A 70 -6.53 -9.31 3.15
CA ILE A 70 -6.42 -8.03 3.86
C ILE A 70 -7.57 -7.06 3.60
N ILE A 71 -8.60 -7.48 2.85
CA ILE A 71 -9.76 -6.66 2.48
C ILE A 71 -10.99 -7.10 3.28
N ASN A 72 -11.46 -6.24 4.19
CA ASN A 72 -12.70 -6.39 4.95
C ASN A 72 -13.94 -6.02 4.10
N GLY A 73 -14.18 -6.81 3.05
CA GLY A 73 -15.33 -6.65 2.16
C GLY A 73 -15.14 -5.63 1.03
N GLY A 74 -15.98 -5.75 0.02
CA GLY A 74 -15.81 -4.98 -1.23
C GLY A 74 -14.60 -5.45 -2.04
N LYS A 75 -14.06 -4.55 -2.87
CA LYS A 75 -12.91 -4.79 -3.74
C LYS A 75 -12.02 -3.55 -3.79
N ILE A 76 -10.73 -3.75 -4.04
CA ILE A 76 -9.82 -2.69 -4.48
C ILE A 76 -10.38 -2.11 -5.78
N ARG A 77 -10.51 -0.78 -5.83
CA ARG A 77 -11.03 -0.06 -6.99
C ARG A 77 -10.32 1.28 -7.15
N VAL A 78 -10.14 1.71 -8.40
CA VAL A 78 -9.73 3.09 -8.71
C VAL A 78 -10.87 4.02 -8.30
N VAL A 79 -10.55 5.14 -7.66
CA VAL A 79 -11.54 6.13 -7.21
C VAL A 79 -11.09 7.55 -7.52
N GLU A 80 -12.05 8.46 -7.58
CA GLU A 80 -11.80 9.90 -7.58
C GLU A 80 -11.48 10.40 -6.16
N PRO A 81 -10.88 11.61 -6.00
CA PRO A 81 -10.70 12.21 -4.69
C PRO A 81 -12.00 12.24 -3.88
N THR A 82 -11.95 11.75 -2.65
CA THR A 82 -13.13 11.76 -1.75
C THR A 82 -13.49 13.20 -1.36
N PRO A 83 -14.72 13.47 -0.88
CA PRO A 83 -15.09 14.79 -0.37
C PRO A 83 -14.10 15.33 0.68
N GLU A 84 -13.67 14.48 1.61
CA GLU A 84 -12.70 14.81 2.65
C GLU A 84 -11.31 15.15 2.05
N GLU A 85 -10.84 14.39 1.05
CA GLU A 85 -9.60 14.75 0.34
C GLU A 85 -9.71 16.09 -0.39
N ARG A 86 -10.87 16.39 -0.98
CA ARG A 86 -11.13 17.66 -1.68
C ARG A 86 -11.13 18.86 -0.74
N GLU A 87 -11.75 18.70 0.43
CA GLU A 87 -11.75 19.71 1.49
C GLU A 87 -10.32 20.02 1.95
N ASP A 88 -9.52 18.99 2.18
CA ASP A 88 -8.12 19.11 2.60
C ASP A 88 -7.16 19.54 1.47
N ARG A 89 -7.64 19.59 0.21
CA ARG A 89 -6.82 19.77 -1.01
C ARG A 89 -5.66 18.76 -1.09
N ASP A 90 -5.89 17.53 -0.65
CA ASP A 90 -4.87 16.49 -0.47
C ASP A 90 -4.53 15.79 -1.79
N ALA A 91 -3.51 16.31 -2.48
CA ALA A 91 -2.92 15.75 -3.70
C ALA A 91 -3.98 15.32 -4.75
N LEU A 92 -4.90 16.24 -5.08
CA LEU A 92 -6.08 15.98 -5.92
C LEU A 92 -5.75 15.59 -7.36
N ASP A 93 -4.54 15.88 -7.82
CA ASP A 93 -4.01 15.57 -9.14
C ASP A 93 -3.51 14.12 -9.27
N LEU A 94 -3.27 13.42 -8.16
CA LEU A 94 -2.76 12.05 -8.17
C LEU A 94 -3.85 11.01 -8.44
N GLN A 95 -3.44 9.89 -9.03
CA GLN A 95 -4.29 8.71 -9.18
C GLN A 95 -4.46 8.03 -7.82
N ARG A 96 -5.54 7.27 -7.61
CA ARG A 96 -5.76 6.61 -6.32
C ARG A 96 -6.64 5.38 -6.42
N ILE A 97 -6.38 4.44 -5.52
CA ILE A 97 -7.22 3.27 -5.28
C ILE A 97 -7.76 3.32 -3.85
N ALA A 98 -8.92 2.70 -3.64
CA ALA A 98 -9.50 2.53 -2.32
C ALA A 98 -9.81 1.06 -2.04
N LEU A 99 -9.62 0.65 -0.79
CA LEU A 99 -9.95 -0.67 -0.27
C LEU A 99 -10.42 -0.59 1.18
N ALA A 100 -11.20 -1.57 1.61
CA ALA A 100 -11.57 -1.73 3.02
C ALA A 100 -10.44 -2.48 3.76
N PHE A 101 -9.28 -1.87 3.94
CA PHE A 101 -8.14 -2.54 4.59
C PHE A 101 -8.48 -2.95 6.04
N ASN A 102 -8.10 -4.18 6.42
CA ASN A 102 -8.44 -4.77 7.72
C ASN A 102 -7.79 -4.09 8.94
N ARG A 103 -6.90 -3.11 8.72
CA ARG A 103 -6.17 -2.33 9.74
C ARG A 103 -5.27 -3.17 10.66
N ARG A 104 -4.86 -4.35 10.20
CA ARG A 104 -4.05 -5.30 10.98
C ARG A 104 -2.84 -5.78 10.19
N SER A 105 -3.05 -6.19 8.94
CA SER A 105 -2.03 -6.89 8.14
C SER A 105 -1.11 -5.92 7.41
N TYR A 106 -0.33 -5.11 8.16
CA TYR A 106 0.52 -4.07 7.57
C TYR A 106 1.70 -4.63 6.77
N GLY A 107 2.28 -5.76 7.17
CA GLY A 107 3.28 -6.47 6.36
C GLY A 107 2.76 -6.85 4.98
N ARG A 108 1.52 -7.34 4.89
CA ARG A 108 0.86 -7.64 3.61
C ARG A 108 0.52 -6.39 2.81
N LEU A 109 0.05 -5.33 3.46
CA LEU A 109 -0.15 -4.03 2.81
C LEU A 109 1.17 -3.53 2.19
N ARG A 110 2.30 -3.69 2.89
CA ARG A 110 3.62 -3.34 2.39
C ARG A 110 3.98 -4.13 1.13
N GLN A 111 3.68 -5.42 1.06
CA GLN A 111 3.85 -6.23 -0.16
C GLN A 111 2.94 -5.74 -1.30
N MET A 112 1.69 -5.36 -1.02
CA MET A 112 0.81 -4.78 -2.03
C MET A 112 1.38 -3.48 -2.61
N ILE A 113 2.00 -2.64 -1.76
CA ILE A 113 2.69 -1.43 -2.20
C ILE A 113 3.90 -1.77 -3.10
N ASP A 114 4.64 -2.85 -2.83
CA ASP A 114 5.71 -3.30 -3.75
C ASP A 114 5.17 -3.71 -5.11
N VAL A 115 4.03 -4.41 -5.16
CA VAL A 115 3.35 -4.77 -6.41
C VAL A 115 2.92 -3.51 -7.15
N LEU A 116 2.30 -2.55 -6.46
CA LEU A 116 1.91 -1.25 -7.04
C LEU A 116 3.11 -0.47 -7.61
N ASN A 117 4.28 -0.59 -7.00
CA ASN A 117 5.53 0.04 -7.45
C ASN A 117 6.18 -0.67 -8.64
N SER A 118 5.71 -1.86 -9.02
CA SER A 118 6.18 -2.58 -10.22
C SER A 118 5.50 -2.14 -11.52
N PHE A 119 4.43 -1.36 -11.43
CA PHE A 119 3.67 -0.82 -12.57
C PHE A 119 4.25 0.46 -13.18
#